data_AF-V5RKZ1-F1
#
_entry.id   AF-V5RKZ1-F1
#
_cell.length_a   1.000
_cell.length_b   1.000
_cell.length_c   1.000
_cell.angle_alpha   90.00
_cell.angle_beta   90.00
_cell.angle_gamma   90.00
#
_symmetry.space_group_name_H-M   'P 1'
#
loop_
_entity.id
_entity.type
_entity.pdbx_description
1 polymer ?
#
loop_
_entity_poly.entity_id
_entity_poly.type
_entity_poly.pdbx_seq_one_letter_code
_entity_poly.pdbx_strand_id
1 'polypeptide(L)'
;MKDLKVQKEFKAIWKIKVSSNSKYKNASVSYVNNVVSELSKTRIIYDHKEVSINKEKTAGVYLIYSKKKENVVLTYVGESKDIFNRLRKHIYNIRTRNKLASRILTKEPDINNLKFLILEEVNDINERLKKETYYIYVFRSKFTNVNKSLANKKMRCDFGHGVKRTYLTFKKDLPYLDLYIYGKCRNKLCTNTFFIG
;
A
#
# COMPACT_ATOMS: atom_id res chain seq x y z
N MET A 1 -1.06 -33.73 -5.46
CA MET A 1 -0.53 -33.33 -4.14
C MET A 1 0.13 -31.94 -4.10
N LYS A 2 0.90 -31.51 -5.11
CA LYS A 2 1.63 -30.21 -5.09
C LYS A 2 0.70 -28.98 -4.95
N ASP A 3 -0.43 -28.97 -5.63
CA ASP A 3 -1.42 -27.87 -5.57
C ASP A 3 -1.98 -27.62 -4.15
N LEU A 4 -2.11 -28.67 -3.34
CA LEU A 4 -2.62 -28.56 -1.97
C LEU A 4 -1.64 -27.82 -1.05
N LYS A 5 -0.32 -27.95 -1.29
CA LYS A 5 0.70 -27.24 -0.50
C LYS A 5 0.64 -25.74 -0.80
N VAL A 6 0.70 -25.36 -2.08
CA VAL A 6 0.65 -23.96 -2.52
C VAL A 6 -0.65 -23.28 -2.08
N GLN A 7 -1.79 -23.97 -2.14
CA GLN A 7 -3.06 -23.45 -1.64
C GLN A 7 -3.04 -23.19 -0.13
N LYS A 8 -2.43 -24.08 0.67
CA LYS A 8 -2.28 -23.89 2.12
C LYS A 8 -1.39 -22.68 2.45
N GLU A 9 -0.27 -22.54 1.74
CA GLU A 9 0.65 -21.40 1.87
C GLU A 9 -0.04 -20.08 1.52
N PHE A 10 -0.73 -20.03 0.37
CA PHE A 10 -1.52 -18.87 -0.02
C PHE A 10 -2.57 -18.50 1.03
N LYS A 11 -3.29 -19.49 1.57
CA LYS A 11 -4.30 -19.26 2.62
C LYS A 11 -3.66 -18.69 3.89
N ALA A 12 -2.46 -19.14 4.26
CA ALA A 12 -1.71 -18.59 5.40
C ALA A 12 -1.33 -17.12 5.16
N ILE A 13 -0.74 -16.80 3.99
CA ILE A 13 -0.39 -15.42 3.62
C ILE A 13 -1.63 -14.52 3.60
N TRP A 14 -2.72 -15.01 3.01
CA TRP A 14 -3.97 -14.28 2.99
C TRP A 14 -4.44 -13.95 4.41
N LYS A 15 -4.39 -14.92 5.34
CA LYS A 15 -4.75 -14.68 6.75
C LYS A 15 -3.83 -13.65 7.40
N ILE A 16 -2.52 -13.73 7.18
CA ILE A 16 -1.54 -12.76 7.68
C ILE A 16 -1.87 -11.33 7.20
N LYS A 17 -2.29 -11.17 5.95
CA LYS A 17 -2.59 -9.86 5.37
C LYS A 17 -3.96 -9.29 5.78
N VAL A 18 -4.97 -10.12 6.01
CA VAL A 18 -6.36 -9.63 6.11
C VAL A 18 -7.07 -9.90 7.42
N SER A 19 -6.54 -10.79 8.26
CA SER A 19 -7.17 -11.18 9.52
C SER A 19 -6.90 -10.15 10.62
N SER A 20 -7.90 -9.85 11.44
CA SER A 20 -7.74 -9.11 12.70
C SER A 20 -7.48 -10.02 13.92
N ASN A 21 -7.55 -11.34 13.75
CA ASN A 21 -7.28 -12.30 14.83
C ASN A 21 -5.83 -12.17 15.32
N SER A 22 -5.66 -12.00 16.64
CA SER A 22 -4.37 -11.78 17.32
C SER A 22 -3.33 -12.85 17.04
N LYS A 23 -3.74 -14.10 16.75
CA LYS A 23 -2.80 -15.20 16.41
C LYS A 23 -1.95 -14.92 15.17
N TYR A 24 -2.43 -14.08 14.25
CA TYR A 24 -1.68 -13.69 13.05
C TYR A 24 -0.96 -12.35 13.19
N LYS A 25 -1.08 -11.66 14.33
CA LYS A 25 -0.55 -10.31 14.55
C LYS A 25 0.97 -10.28 14.38
N ASN A 26 1.70 -11.18 15.05
CA ASN A 26 3.16 -11.20 15.02
C ASN A 26 3.68 -11.47 13.61
N ALA A 27 3.12 -12.45 12.91
CA ALA A 27 3.48 -12.74 11.51
C ALA A 27 3.16 -11.56 10.57
N SER A 28 2.03 -10.87 10.79
CA SER A 28 1.64 -9.69 10.00
C SER A 28 2.60 -8.52 10.22
N VAL A 29 2.94 -8.22 11.47
CA VAL A 29 3.87 -7.15 11.83
C VAL A 29 5.29 -7.47 11.35
N SER A 30 5.77 -8.70 11.56
CA SER A 30 7.09 -9.15 11.08
C SER A 30 7.21 -9.02 9.56
N TYR A 31 6.19 -9.47 8.81
CA TYR A 31 6.17 -9.30 7.35
C TYR A 31 6.27 -7.81 6.95
N VAL A 32 5.48 -6.93 7.58
CA VAL A 32 5.51 -5.49 7.26
C VAL A 32 6.85 -4.85 7.67
N ASN A 33 7.44 -5.25 8.80
CA ASN A 33 8.76 -4.80 9.22
C ASN A 33 9.83 -5.14 8.18
N ASN A 34 9.81 -6.37 7.67
CA ASN A 34 10.77 -6.83 6.66
C ASN A 34 10.62 -6.01 5.38
N VAL A 35 9.39 -5.81 4.89
CA VAL A 35 9.14 -4.98 3.70
C VAL A 35 9.65 -3.55 3.90
N VAL A 36 9.33 -2.91 5.03
CA VAL A 36 9.82 -1.56 5.31
C VAL A 36 11.36 -1.53 5.39
N SER A 37 11.98 -2.52 6.02
CA SER A 37 13.43 -2.64 6.14
C SER A 37 14.11 -2.70 4.77
N GLU A 38 13.61 -3.55 3.86
CA GLU A 38 14.17 -3.67 2.50
C GLU A 38 14.00 -2.38 1.68
N LEU A 39 12.85 -1.72 1.81
CA LEU A 39 12.63 -0.44 1.13
C LEU A 39 13.53 0.66 1.69
N SER A 40 13.73 0.70 3.01
CA SER A 40 14.62 1.65 3.69
C SER A 40 16.09 1.51 3.29
N LYS A 41 16.53 0.34 2.83
CA LYS A 41 17.90 0.14 2.30
C LYS A 41 18.11 0.76 0.92
N THR A 42 17.04 0.91 0.14
CA THR A 42 17.11 1.25 -1.29
C THR A 42 16.52 2.62 -1.64
N ARG A 43 15.87 3.28 -0.68
CA ARG A 43 15.12 4.52 -0.90
C ARG A 43 15.45 5.56 0.17
N ILE A 44 15.39 6.82 -0.24
CA ILE A 44 15.58 7.97 0.66
C ILE A 44 14.38 8.08 1.59
N ILE A 45 14.63 8.03 2.90
CA ILE A 45 13.63 8.24 3.95
C ILE A 45 13.65 9.72 4.31
N TYR A 46 12.49 10.36 4.21
CA TYR A 46 12.29 11.73 4.64
C TYR A 46 11.57 11.80 5.99
N ASP A 47 11.92 12.78 6.80
CA ASP A 47 11.12 13.26 7.91
C ASP A 47 10.19 14.41 7.49
N HIS A 48 9.39 14.90 8.44
CA HIS A 48 8.44 15.97 8.14
C HIS A 48 9.07 17.34 7.83
N LYS A 49 10.30 17.62 8.28
CA LYS A 49 11.03 18.87 8.02
C LYS A 49 11.55 18.84 6.60
N GLU A 50 12.19 17.73 6.22
CA GLU A 50 12.71 17.48 4.88
C GLU A 50 11.59 17.55 3.82
N VAL A 51 10.44 16.92 4.07
CA VAL A 51 9.25 17.04 3.21
C VAL A 51 8.75 18.48 3.10
N SER A 52 8.84 19.26 4.17
CA SER A 52 8.30 20.63 4.20
C SER A 52 9.13 21.60 3.36
N ILE A 53 10.45 21.37 3.26
CA ILE A 53 11.38 22.21 2.51
C ILE A 53 11.60 21.74 1.07
N ASN A 54 11.34 20.45 0.77
CA ASN A 54 11.50 19.92 -0.58
C ASN A 54 10.43 20.53 -1.54
N LYS A 55 10.92 21.08 -2.66
CA LYS A 55 10.12 21.75 -3.71
C LYS A 55 10.05 20.98 -5.03
N GLU A 56 10.63 19.78 -5.08
CA GLU A 56 10.60 18.91 -6.26
C GLU A 56 9.16 18.54 -6.61
N LYS A 57 8.91 18.45 -7.91
CA LYS A 57 7.62 18.00 -8.46
C LYS A 57 7.76 16.59 -8.98
N THR A 58 7.49 15.64 -8.10
CA THR A 58 7.57 14.21 -8.43
C THR A 58 6.18 13.60 -8.46
N ALA A 59 5.81 13.02 -9.61
CA ALA A 59 4.58 12.23 -9.72
C ALA A 59 4.89 10.77 -9.38
N GLY A 60 4.05 10.13 -8.56
CA GLY A 60 4.30 8.75 -8.18
C GLY A 60 3.52 8.27 -6.96
N VAL A 61 4.00 7.17 -6.39
CA VAL A 61 3.43 6.51 -5.22
C VAL A 61 4.36 6.71 -4.02
N TYR A 62 3.77 6.93 -2.85
CA TYR A 62 4.50 7.18 -1.61
C TYR A 62 3.95 6.33 -0.46
N LEU A 63 4.79 6.17 0.57
CA LEU A 63 4.47 5.53 1.84
C LEU A 63 4.65 6.53 2.98
N ILE A 64 3.69 6.55 3.89
CA ILE A 64 3.82 7.12 5.23
C ILE A 64 3.86 5.95 6.21
N TYR A 65 4.84 5.90 7.10
CA TYR A 65 4.92 4.86 8.13
C TYR A 65 5.49 5.40 9.44
N SER A 66 5.27 4.67 10.54
CA SER A 66 6.00 4.88 11.79
C SER A 66 6.39 3.55 12.42
N LYS A 67 7.45 3.61 13.23
CA LYS A 67 7.90 2.51 14.08
C LYS A 67 7.80 2.91 15.55
N LYS A 68 7.48 1.95 16.40
CA LYS A 68 7.63 2.06 17.86
C LYS A 68 8.54 0.94 18.32
N LYS A 69 9.70 1.31 18.89
CA LYS A 69 10.84 0.41 19.02
C LYS A 69 11.18 -0.12 17.61
N GLU A 70 11.15 -1.44 17.41
CA GLU A 70 11.44 -2.07 16.11
C GLU A 70 10.21 -2.42 15.26
N ASN A 71 9.00 -2.20 15.78
CA ASN A 71 7.78 -2.61 15.10
C ASN A 71 7.12 -1.47 14.34
N VAL A 72 6.85 -1.69 13.06
CA VAL A 72 5.97 -0.83 12.25
C VAL A 72 4.58 -0.87 12.87
N VAL A 73 4.07 0.28 13.25
CA VAL A 73 2.73 0.41 13.87
C VAL A 73 1.72 1.05 12.92
N LEU A 74 2.21 1.72 11.88
CA LEU A 74 1.41 2.44 10.91
C LEU A 74 2.01 2.29 9.51
N THR A 75 1.17 2.02 8.52
CA THR A 75 1.47 2.23 7.11
C THR A 75 0.29 2.89 6.39
N TYR A 76 0.58 3.79 5.47
CA TYR A 76 -0.39 4.39 4.56
C TYR A 76 0.27 4.62 3.21
N VAL A 77 -0.33 4.07 2.17
CA VAL A 77 0.10 4.25 0.78
C VAL A 77 -0.78 5.30 0.12
N GLY A 78 -0.21 6.15 -0.71
CA GLY A 78 -0.99 7.04 -1.57
C GLY A 78 -0.27 7.37 -2.87
N GLU A 79 -0.98 8.00 -3.79
CA GLU A 79 -0.41 8.53 -5.02
C GLU A 79 -0.62 10.03 -5.17
N SER A 80 0.23 10.66 -5.98
CA SER A 80 -0.02 12.01 -6.44
C SER A 80 0.70 12.34 -7.73
N LYS A 81 0.21 13.37 -8.43
CA LYS A 81 0.96 14.08 -9.47
C LYS A 81 2.09 14.95 -8.90
N ASP A 82 2.03 15.25 -7.60
CA ASP A 82 3.03 16.00 -6.86
C ASP A 82 3.07 15.44 -5.43
N ILE A 83 3.98 14.48 -5.21
CA ILE A 83 4.12 13.74 -3.96
C ILE A 83 4.41 14.68 -2.81
N PHE A 84 5.40 15.58 -2.93
CA PHE A 84 5.81 16.44 -1.83
C PHE A 84 4.71 17.42 -1.42
N ASN A 85 3.97 18.01 -2.36
CA ASN A 85 2.79 18.80 -2.04
C ASN A 85 1.70 17.98 -1.33
N ARG A 86 1.48 16.73 -1.77
CA ARG A 86 0.52 15.83 -1.12
C ARG A 86 0.96 15.46 0.30
N LEU A 87 2.23 15.19 0.53
CA LEU A 87 2.80 14.89 1.84
C LEU A 87 2.74 16.10 2.77
N ARG A 88 3.05 17.30 2.30
CA ARG A 88 2.86 18.56 3.06
C ARG A 88 1.42 18.74 3.52
N LYS A 89 0.43 18.42 2.66
CA LYS A 89 -0.99 18.42 3.06
C LYS A 89 -1.29 17.40 4.15
N HIS A 90 -0.69 16.20 4.12
CA HIS A 90 -0.82 15.24 5.23
C HIS A 90 -0.22 15.77 6.52
N ILE A 91 1.00 16.32 6.47
CA ILE A 91 1.68 16.93 7.62
C ILE A 91 0.81 18.04 8.23
N TYR A 92 0.29 18.95 7.40
CA TYR A 92 -0.62 20.00 7.84
C TYR A 92 -1.86 19.44 8.53
N ASN A 93 -2.53 18.45 7.93
CA ASN A 93 -3.71 17.82 8.51
C ASN A 93 -3.41 17.10 9.83
N ILE A 94 -2.22 16.52 9.99
CA ILE A 94 -1.81 15.88 11.24
C ILE A 94 -1.54 16.93 12.32
N ARG A 95 -0.79 17.99 12.01
CA ARG A 95 -0.49 19.10 12.94
C ARG A 95 -1.75 19.81 13.42
N THR A 96 -2.69 20.04 12.52
CA THR A 96 -3.98 20.67 12.84
C THR A 96 -5.02 19.69 13.40
N ARG A 97 -4.65 18.42 13.60
CA ARG A 97 -5.55 17.34 14.05
C ARG A 97 -6.85 17.24 13.23
N ASN A 98 -6.75 17.52 11.93
CA ASN A 98 -7.87 17.50 11.02
C ASN A 98 -8.47 16.08 10.89
N LYS A 99 -9.80 15.98 10.77
CA LYS A 99 -10.54 14.71 10.58
C LYS A 99 -10.00 13.84 9.43
N LEU A 100 -9.46 14.45 8.36
CA LEU A 100 -8.86 13.74 7.24
C LEU A 100 -7.63 12.90 7.65
N ALA A 101 -6.92 13.29 8.71
CA ALA A 101 -5.76 12.58 9.27
C ALA A 101 -6.13 11.61 10.41
N SER A 102 -7.41 11.53 10.81
CA SER A 102 -7.88 10.74 11.95
C SER A 102 -7.30 9.33 12.03
N ARG A 103 -7.27 8.60 10.91
CA ARG A 103 -6.79 7.21 10.89
C ARG A 103 -5.29 7.07 11.12
N ILE A 104 -4.51 8.04 10.67
CA ILE A 104 -3.08 8.12 10.97
C ILE A 104 -2.93 8.46 12.47
N LEU A 105 -3.63 9.50 12.93
CA LEU A 105 -3.58 9.98 14.32
C LEU A 105 -3.98 8.91 15.34
N THR A 106 -4.93 8.01 15.02
CA THR A 106 -5.31 6.88 15.89
C THR A 106 -4.16 5.90 16.13
N LYS A 107 -3.21 5.78 15.19
CA LYS A 107 -2.06 4.86 15.29
C LYS A 107 -0.79 5.56 15.77
N GLU A 108 -0.56 6.76 15.24
CA GLU A 108 0.59 7.59 15.54
C GLU A 108 0.17 9.07 15.60
N PRO A 109 -0.02 9.63 16.81
CA PRO A 109 -0.38 11.04 16.97
C PRO A 109 0.82 11.98 16.82
N ASP A 110 2.05 11.50 17.01
CA ASP A 110 3.25 12.32 16.97
C ASP A 110 3.87 12.32 15.56
N ILE A 111 3.88 13.50 14.94
CA ILE A 111 4.43 13.73 13.61
C ILE A 111 5.94 13.45 13.53
N ASN A 112 6.68 13.56 14.63
CA ASN A 112 8.12 13.31 14.66
C ASN A 112 8.47 11.83 14.44
N ASN A 113 7.52 10.94 14.76
CA ASN A 113 7.66 9.49 14.55
C ASN A 113 7.31 9.06 13.11
N LEU A 114 6.73 9.95 12.31
CA LEU A 114 6.35 9.65 10.94
C LEU A 114 7.54 9.79 9.99
N LYS A 115 7.66 8.80 9.12
CA LYS A 115 8.64 8.70 8.05
C LYS A 115 7.93 8.60 6.72
N PHE A 116 8.55 9.19 5.70
CA PHE A 116 8.00 9.32 4.36
C PHE A 116 8.97 8.70 3.36
N LEU A 117 8.45 7.91 2.42
CA LEU A 117 9.23 7.22 1.40
C LEU A 117 8.55 7.42 0.05
N ILE A 118 9.31 7.76 -0.98
CA ILE A 118 8.85 7.65 -2.38
C ILE A 118 9.02 6.18 -2.77
N LEU A 119 7.92 5.51 -3.09
CA LEU A 119 7.94 4.10 -3.46
C LEU A 119 8.34 3.91 -4.91
N GLU A 120 7.80 4.75 -5.80
CA GLU A 120 7.98 4.67 -7.25
C GLU A 120 7.56 5.99 -7.91
N GLU A 121 8.32 6.44 -8.91
CA GLU A 121 7.99 7.62 -9.73
C GLU A 121 7.25 7.19 -10.98
N VAL A 122 6.04 7.71 -11.17
CA VAL A 122 5.14 7.30 -12.27
C VAL A 122 4.30 8.49 -12.73
N ASN A 123 4.51 8.90 -13.98
CA ASN A 123 3.81 10.03 -14.57
C ASN A 123 2.38 9.66 -15.02
N ASP A 124 2.20 8.50 -15.65
CA ASP A 124 0.87 8.07 -16.10
C ASP A 124 -0.08 7.89 -14.89
N ILE A 125 -1.29 8.44 -15.03
CA ILE A 125 -2.27 8.41 -13.94
C ILE A 125 -2.78 7.01 -13.65
N ASN A 126 -2.99 6.19 -14.69
CA ASN A 126 -3.59 4.87 -14.50
C ASN A 126 -2.57 3.88 -13.97
N GLU A 127 -1.33 3.91 -14.47
CA GLU A 127 -0.21 3.15 -13.95
C GLU A 127 0.08 3.53 -12.50
N ARG A 128 0.10 4.82 -12.18
CA ARG A 128 0.30 5.26 -10.79
C ARG A 128 -0.80 4.74 -9.84
N LEU A 129 -2.06 4.72 -10.29
CA LEU A 129 -3.16 4.12 -9.53
C LEU A 129 -3.06 2.58 -9.43
N LYS A 130 -2.53 1.90 -10.45
CA LYS A 130 -2.19 0.47 -10.41
C LYS A 130 -1.07 0.22 -9.39
N LYS A 131 -0.01 1.02 -9.40
CA LYS A 131 1.10 0.94 -8.44
C LYS A 131 0.66 1.25 -7.00
N GLU A 132 -0.19 2.27 -6.79
CA GLU A 132 -0.81 2.53 -5.49
C GLU A 132 -1.53 1.27 -4.98
N THR A 133 -2.36 0.66 -5.83
CA THR A 133 -3.08 -0.58 -5.52
C THR A 133 -2.11 -1.70 -5.18
N TYR A 134 -1.06 -1.91 -5.98
CA TYR A 134 -0.02 -2.89 -5.73
C TYR A 134 0.59 -2.73 -4.32
N TYR A 135 1.07 -1.53 -4.00
CA TYR A 135 1.69 -1.28 -2.70
C TYR A 135 0.70 -1.37 -1.53
N ILE A 136 -0.58 -1.04 -1.73
CA ILE A 136 -1.61 -1.29 -0.68
C ILE A 136 -1.71 -2.79 -0.38
N TYR A 137 -1.61 -3.67 -1.37
CA TYR A 137 -1.57 -5.12 -1.15
C TYR A 137 -0.27 -5.61 -0.53
N VAL A 138 0.86 -5.01 -0.91
CA VAL A 138 2.16 -5.25 -0.26
C VAL A 138 2.03 -4.95 1.23
N PHE A 139 1.62 -3.74 1.61
CA PHE A 139 1.49 -3.34 3.03
C PHE A 139 0.23 -3.81 3.73
N ARG A 140 -0.62 -4.60 3.07
CA ARG A 140 -1.93 -4.99 3.59
C ARG A 140 -1.80 -5.71 4.94
N SER A 141 -2.36 -5.09 5.97
CA SER A 141 -2.46 -5.63 7.32
C SER A 141 -3.63 -4.97 8.05
N LYS A 142 -4.36 -5.72 8.88
CA LYS A 142 -5.36 -5.14 9.80
C LYS A 142 -4.75 -4.46 11.01
N PHE A 143 -3.47 -4.69 11.29
CA PHE A 143 -2.80 -4.19 12.49
C PHE A 143 -2.05 -2.88 12.24
N THR A 144 -1.51 -2.67 11.04
CA THR A 144 -0.64 -1.53 10.72
C THR A 144 -1.18 -0.63 9.61
N ASN A 145 -1.84 -1.17 8.59
CA ASN A 145 -2.26 -0.39 7.43
C ASN A 145 -3.57 0.39 7.67
N VAL A 146 -3.58 1.66 7.27
CA VAL A 146 -4.72 2.57 7.44
C VAL A 146 -5.35 3.03 6.12
N ASN A 147 -5.07 2.40 4.98
CA ASN A 147 -5.80 2.67 3.74
C ASN A 147 -7.29 2.29 3.88
N LYS A 148 -8.21 3.05 3.26
CA LYS A 148 -9.68 2.79 3.34
C LYS A 148 -10.14 1.79 2.30
N SER A 149 -9.59 1.94 1.10
CA SER A 149 -9.90 1.14 -0.07
C SER A 149 -8.63 0.45 -0.53
N LEU A 150 -8.80 -0.73 -1.15
CA LEU A 150 -7.68 -1.45 -1.77
C LEU A 150 -7.29 -0.88 -3.14
N ALA A 151 -8.20 -0.16 -3.78
CA ALA A 151 -7.98 0.44 -5.08
C ALA A 151 -8.76 1.75 -5.20
N ASN A 152 -8.22 2.70 -5.95
CA ASN A 152 -8.89 3.95 -6.26
C ASN A 152 -9.99 3.72 -7.32
N LYS A 153 -11.17 4.34 -7.13
CA LYS A 153 -12.29 4.25 -8.09
C LYS A 153 -11.95 4.87 -9.46
N LYS A 154 -10.93 5.75 -9.52
CA LYS A 154 -10.48 6.38 -10.77
C LYS A 154 -9.63 5.44 -11.63
N MET A 155 -9.12 4.34 -11.09
CA MET A 155 -8.29 3.39 -11.84
C MET A 155 -9.10 2.79 -13.01
N ARG A 156 -8.51 2.69 -14.20
CA ARG A 156 -9.14 2.23 -15.47
C ARG A 156 -8.58 0.91 -15.99
N CYS A 157 -9.44 0.00 -16.46
CA CYS A 157 -8.93 -1.23 -17.10
C CYS A 157 -8.19 -0.86 -18.39
N ASP A 158 -7.60 -1.83 -19.09
CA ASP A 158 -6.79 -1.52 -20.27
C ASP A 158 -7.63 -0.92 -21.42
N PHE A 159 -8.96 -1.11 -21.39
CA PHE A 159 -9.92 -0.45 -22.28
C PHE A 159 -10.53 0.87 -21.73
N GLY A 160 -9.97 1.48 -20.69
CA GLY A 160 -10.43 2.78 -20.19
C GLY A 160 -11.66 2.77 -19.26
N HIS A 161 -12.29 1.62 -18.99
CA HIS A 161 -13.49 1.55 -18.13
C HIS A 161 -13.21 1.69 -16.62
N GLY A 162 -14.13 2.33 -15.90
CA GLY A 162 -13.93 2.85 -14.53
C GLY A 162 -14.45 2.04 -13.33
N VAL A 163 -14.73 0.75 -13.44
CA VAL A 163 -15.23 -0.05 -12.30
C VAL A 163 -14.47 -1.36 -12.17
N LYS A 164 -13.89 -1.62 -11.00
CA LYS A 164 -12.95 -2.73 -10.81
C LYS A 164 -13.15 -3.44 -9.47
N ARG A 165 -13.08 -4.78 -9.48
CA ARG A 165 -12.76 -5.57 -8.28
C ARG A 165 -11.29 -5.91 -8.35
N THR A 166 -10.52 -5.61 -7.29
CA THR A 166 -9.13 -6.07 -7.17
C THR A 166 -9.04 -7.25 -6.22
N TYR A 167 -8.10 -8.16 -6.46
CA TYR A 167 -7.89 -9.33 -5.63
C TYR A 167 -6.43 -9.81 -5.72
N LEU A 168 -5.98 -10.40 -4.61
CA LEU A 168 -4.72 -11.12 -4.53
C LEU A 168 -5.00 -12.58 -4.88
N THR A 169 -4.16 -13.17 -5.73
CA THR A 169 -4.21 -14.57 -6.12
C THR A 169 -2.78 -15.09 -6.31
N PHE A 170 -2.64 -16.33 -6.73
CA PHE A 170 -1.39 -16.93 -7.15
C PHE A 170 -1.57 -17.67 -8.48
N LYS A 171 -0.46 -17.93 -9.17
CA LYS A 171 -0.42 -18.73 -10.39
C LYS A 171 -0.36 -20.22 -10.03
N LYS A 172 -1.32 -21.02 -10.52
CA LYS A 172 -1.56 -22.41 -10.04
C LYS A 172 -0.60 -23.45 -10.64
N ASP A 173 -0.08 -23.16 -11.83
CA ASP A 173 0.79 -24.03 -12.62
C ASP A 173 2.28 -23.93 -12.24
N LEU A 174 2.64 -23.06 -11.29
CA LEU A 174 4.02 -22.93 -10.82
C LEU A 174 4.33 -23.88 -9.67
N PRO A 175 5.56 -24.44 -9.60
CA PRO A 175 5.98 -25.31 -8.51
C PRO A 175 6.24 -24.55 -7.19
N TYR A 176 6.18 -23.22 -7.23
CA TYR A 176 6.37 -22.32 -6.09
C TYR A 176 5.21 -21.33 -6.00
N LEU A 177 5.00 -20.77 -4.81
CA LEU A 177 4.00 -19.73 -4.61
C LEU A 177 4.50 -18.42 -5.21
N ASP A 178 3.79 -17.94 -6.23
CA ASP A 178 4.01 -16.64 -6.82
C ASP A 178 2.73 -15.81 -6.79
N LEU A 179 2.80 -14.64 -6.17
CA LEU A 179 1.63 -13.83 -5.81
C LEU A 179 1.37 -12.75 -6.86
N TYR A 180 0.13 -12.70 -7.32
CA TYR A 180 -0.32 -11.74 -8.32
C TYR A 180 -1.49 -10.92 -7.79
N ILE A 181 -1.54 -9.66 -8.21
CA ILE A 181 -2.68 -8.79 -7.97
C ILE A 181 -3.32 -8.52 -9.33
N TYR A 182 -4.61 -8.83 -9.42
CA TYR A 182 -5.39 -8.56 -10.61
C TYR A 182 -6.52 -7.58 -10.30
N GLY A 183 -6.91 -6.84 -11.33
CA GLY A 183 -8.19 -6.16 -11.37
C GLY A 183 -9.10 -6.79 -12.42
N LYS A 184 -10.38 -6.96 -12.09
CA LYS A 184 -11.41 -7.37 -13.04
C LYS A 184 -12.37 -6.21 -13.29
N CYS A 185 -12.57 -5.84 -14.55
CA CYS A 185 -13.55 -4.84 -14.92
C CYS A 185 -14.96 -5.31 -14.54
N ARG A 186 -15.80 -4.38 -14.07
CA ARG A 186 -17.21 -4.65 -13.74
C ARG A 186 -18.20 -4.02 -14.73
N ASN A 187 -17.72 -3.42 -15.81
CA ASN A 187 -18.61 -3.01 -16.88
C ASN A 187 -19.21 -4.28 -17.51
N LYS A 188 -20.53 -4.31 -17.72
CA LYS A 188 -21.25 -5.50 -18.23
C LYS A 188 -20.71 -6.02 -19.56
N LEU A 189 -20.19 -5.12 -20.39
CA LEU A 189 -19.64 -5.42 -21.72
C LEU A 189 -18.12 -5.64 -21.70
N CYS A 190 -17.46 -5.42 -20.56
CA CYS A 190 -16.01 -5.56 -20.43
C CYS A 190 -15.66 -6.63 -19.39
N THR A 191 -15.18 -7.77 -19.86
CA THR A 191 -14.74 -8.89 -19.03
C THR A 191 -13.25 -8.84 -18.69
N ASN A 192 -12.56 -7.75 -19.05
CA ASN A 192 -11.12 -7.64 -18.93
C ASN A 192 -10.63 -7.92 -17.50
N THR A 193 -9.65 -8.81 -17.39
CA THR A 193 -8.86 -9.07 -16.19
C THR A 193 -7.43 -8.66 -16.48
N PHE A 194 -6.93 -7.68 -15.74
CA PHE A 194 -5.64 -7.05 -16.02
C PHE A 194 -4.73 -7.12 -14.80
N PHE A 195 -3.44 -7.29 -15.06
CA PHE A 195 -2.42 -7.36 -14.04
C PHE A 195 -2.19 -5.99 -13.38
N ILE A 196 -1.87 -6.01 -12.09
CA ILE A 196 -1.52 -4.85 -11.28
C ILE A 196 -0.17 -5.16 -10.63
N GLY A 197 0.89 -4.63 -11.23
CA GLY A 197 2.27 -4.73 -10.74
C GLY A 197 3.06 -3.48 -11.05
#